data_AF-A0A182MXJ1-F1
#
_entry.id   AF-A0A182MXJ1-F1
#
_cell.length_a   1.000
_cell.length_b   1.000
_cell.length_c   1.000
_cell.angle_alpha   90.00
_cell.angle_beta   90.00
_cell.angle_gamma   90.00
#
_symmetry.space_group_name_H-M   'P 1'
#
loop_
_entity.id
_entity.type
_entity.pdbx_description
1 polymer ?
#
loop_
_entity_poly.entity_id
_entity_poly.type
_entity_poly.pdbx_seq_one_letter_code
_entity_poly.pdbx_strand_id
1 'polypeptide(L)'
;MANDDDDSCGAYSSYVLLWRRGTSVLTAANLMVTRDPRFKLVEGYNLQIANVKIQDAGDYICQIGDNESRDQVHTLEILVPPTIRVVPQNRQITARKGSTVTLECKASGNPVPAIYWHKKDAFSGSSHLSESPTLLLERVDRHHAGVYQCTADNGVREAVHVDIEVTVL
;
A
#
# COMPACT_ATOMS: atom_id res chain seq x y z
N MET A 1 2.85 46.67 -52.04
CA MET A 1 1.74 46.42 -51.10
C MET A 1 1.91 45.01 -50.59
N ALA A 2 1.70 44.84 -49.28
CA ALA A 2 2.35 43.87 -48.40
C ALA A 2 2.09 42.39 -48.72
N ASN A 3 3.03 41.56 -48.24
CA ASN A 3 2.98 40.11 -48.15
C ASN A 3 1.80 39.67 -47.28
N ASP A 4 1.02 38.71 -47.76
CA ASP A 4 0.13 37.93 -46.90
C ASP A 4 0.90 36.71 -46.42
N ASP A 5 1.21 36.73 -45.12
CA ASP A 5 1.88 35.68 -44.36
C ASP A 5 1.05 34.39 -44.37
N ASP A 6 1.65 33.32 -44.90
CA ASP A 6 1.23 31.94 -44.70
C ASP A 6 1.53 31.55 -43.24
N ASP A 7 0.64 31.93 -42.31
CA ASP A 7 0.68 31.47 -40.92
C ASP A 7 -0.18 30.21 -40.76
N SER A 8 0.10 29.21 -41.60
CA SER A 8 -0.43 27.87 -41.46
C SER A 8 0.33 27.14 -40.35
N CYS A 9 0.01 27.41 -39.09
CA CYS A 9 0.34 26.51 -37.99
C CYS A 9 -0.39 25.17 -38.24
N GLY A 10 0.29 24.25 -38.93
CA GLY A 10 -0.25 22.97 -39.37
C GLY A 10 -0.84 22.14 -38.23
N ALA A 11 -2.16 22.18 -38.10
CA ALA A 11 -2.94 21.30 -37.23
C ALA A 11 -3.11 19.94 -37.92
N TYR A 12 -2.16 19.03 -37.72
CA TYR A 12 -2.27 17.64 -38.18
C TYR A 12 -2.87 16.69 -37.12
N SER A 13 -3.55 17.20 -36.10
CA SER A 13 -4.33 16.38 -35.18
C SER A 13 -5.63 17.09 -34.85
N SER A 14 -6.77 16.44 -35.14
CA SER A 14 -8.10 16.94 -34.81
C SER A 14 -8.41 16.91 -33.31
N TYR A 15 -7.46 16.45 -32.49
CA TYR A 15 -7.61 16.33 -31.05
C TYR A 15 -6.29 16.60 -30.32
N VAL A 16 -6.40 17.13 -29.10
CA VAL A 16 -5.30 17.34 -28.15
C VAL A 16 -5.51 16.44 -26.95
N LEU A 17 -4.51 15.63 -26.61
CA LEU A 17 -4.52 14.80 -25.40
C LEU A 17 -3.87 15.56 -24.24
N LEU A 18 -4.51 15.55 -23.09
CA LEU A 18 -4.07 16.23 -21.87
C LEU A 18 -4.13 15.27 -20.69
N TRP A 19 -3.03 15.13 -19.96
CA TRP A 19 -3.07 14.50 -18.64
C TRP A 19 -3.17 15.58 -17.56
N ARG A 20 -4.10 15.42 -16.62
CA ARG A 20 -4.22 16.28 -15.44
C ARG A 20 -4.50 15.50 -14.16
N ARG A 21 -4.10 16.06 -13.03
CA ARG A 21 -4.43 15.57 -11.68
C ARG A 21 -5.07 16.72 -10.90
N GLY A 22 -6.36 16.61 -10.61
CA GLY A 22 -7.16 17.73 -10.09
C GLY A 22 -7.13 18.91 -11.07
N THR A 23 -6.64 20.06 -10.59
CA THR A 23 -6.45 21.28 -11.39
C THR A 23 -5.07 21.37 -12.05
N SER A 24 -4.13 20.48 -11.70
CA SER A 24 -2.76 20.53 -12.21
C SER A 24 -2.66 19.77 -13.54
N VAL A 25 -2.29 20.49 -14.60
CA VAL A 25 -1.95 19.88 -15.88
C VAL A 25 -0.56 19.24 -15.78
N LEU A 26 -0.48 17.95 -16.10
CA LEU A 26 0.76 17.17 -16.11
C LEU A 26 1.40 17.18 -17.49
N THR A 27 0.57 17.02 -18.54
CA THR A 27 1.01 17.05 -19.94
C THR A 27 -0.02 17.75 -20.83
N ALA A 28 0.45 18.33 -21.92
CA ALA A 28 -0.38 18.83 -23.02
C ALA A 28 0.22 18.35 -24.35
N ALA A 29 -0.52 17.55 -25.09
CA ALA A 29 0.00 16.73 -26.19
C ALA A 29 1.26 15.96 -25.73
N ASN A 30 2.39 16.13 -26.43
CA ASN A 30 3.67 15.51 -26.11
C ASN A 30 4.53 16.31 -25.11
N LEU A 31 4.07 17.48 -24.66
CA LEU A 31 4.82 18.35 -23.74
C LEU A 31 4.57 17.94 -22.28
N MET A 32 5.65 17.72 -21.52
CA MET A 32 5.61 17.58 -20.07
C MET A 32 5.54 18.96 -19.40
N VAL A 33 4.43 19.24 -18.69
CA VAL A 33 4.21 20.50 -17.95
C VAL A 33 4.69 20.39 -16.50
N THR A 34 4.51 19.21 -15.89
CA THR A 34 5.02 18.95 -14.54
C THR A 34 6.54 18.99 -14.49
N ARG A 35 7.09 19.49 -13.37
CA ARG A 35 8.53 19.50 -13.09
C ARG A 35 9.02 18.27 -12.32
N ASP A 36 8.12 17.38 -11.92
CA ASP A 36 8.50 16.15 -11.23
C ASP A 36 9.15 15.17 -12.23
N PRO A 37 10.46 14.88 -12.10
CA PRO A 37 11.21 14.09 -13.09
C PRO A 37 10.79 12.62 -13.14
N ARG A 38 9.95 12.18 -12.20
CA ARG A 38 9.39 10.82 -12.17
C ARG A 38 8.28 10.63 -13.21
N PHE A 39 7.62 11.70 -13.61
CA PHE A 39 6.58 11.66 -14.62
C PHE A 39 7.20 11.69 -16.01
N LYS A 40 6.73 10.80 -16.88
CA LYS A 40 7.15 10.70 -18.27
C LYS A 40 5.96 10.39 -19.16
N LEU A 41 6.06 10.78 -20.41
CA LEU A 41 5.15 10.35 -21.46
C LEU A 41 5.83 9.24 -22.27
N VAL A 42 5.23 8.07 -22.27
CA VAL A 42 5.71 6.89 -23.02
C VAL A 42 4.83 6.75 -24.26
N GLU A 43 5.46 6.46 -25.40
CA GLU A 43 4.80 6.38 -26.72
C GLU A 43 4.04 7.65 -27.14
N GLY A 44 4.28 8.78 -26.45
CA GLY A 44 3.67 10.07 -26.76
C GLY A 44 2.26 10.27 -26.20
N TYR A 45 1.69 9.33 -25.45
CA TYR A 45 0.34 9.47 -24.87
C TYR A 45 0.14 8.75 -23.52
N ASN A 46 0.98 7.78 -23.15
CA ASN A 46 0.85 7.07 -21.87
C ASN A 46 1.58 7.80 -20.75
N LEU A 47 0.87 8.20 -19.69
CA LEU A 47 1.49 8.78 -18.51
C LEU A 47 2.14 7.69 -17.65
N GLN A 48 3.45 7.75 -17.50
CA GLN A 48 4.23 6.87 -16.63
C GLN A 48 4.74 7.63 -15.42
N ILE A 49 4.67 7.01 -14.23
CA ILE A 49 5.24 7.52 -12.99
C ILE A 49 6.28 6.53 -12.48
N ALA A 50 7.55 6.93 -12.41
CA ALA A 50 8.62 6.12 -11.84
C ALA A 50 8.69 6.27 -10.31
N ASN A 51 9.11 5.22 -9.60
CA ASN A 51 9.32 5.24 -8.14
C ASN A 51 8.13 5.84 -7.39
N VAL A 52 6.97 5.20 -7.59
CA VAL A 52 5.69 5.68 -7.07
C VAL A 52 5.72 5.73 -5.54
N LYS A 53 5.11 6.78 -4.99
CA LYS A 53 5.01 7.08 -3.56
C LYS A 53 3.53 7.11 -3.16
N ILE A 54 3.26 6.94 -1.87
CA ILE A 54 1.89 6.99 -1.32
C ILE A 54 1.15 8.27 -1.75
N GLN A 55 1.85 9.41 -1.78
CA GLN A 55 1.30 10.71 -2.19
C GLN A 55 0.93 10.82 -3.68
N ASP A 56 1.32 9.85 -4.51
CA ASP A 56 0.93 9.83 -5.93
C ASP A 56 -0.47 9.23 -6.13
N ALA A 57 -1.04 8.59 -5.09
CA ALA A 57 -2.38 8.01 -5.15
C ALA A 57 -3.45 9.04 -5.53
N GLY A 58 -4.50 8.56 -6.19
CA GLY A 58 -5.67 9.34 -6.58
C GLY A 58 -5.90 9.37 -8.08
N ASP A 59 -6.79 10.27 -8.49
CA ASP A 59 -7.31 10.28 -9.85
C ASP A 59 -6.44 11.08 -10.82
N TYR A 60 -6.10 10.43 -11.92
CA TYR A 60 -5.44 10.99 -13.09
C TYR A 60 -6.45 11.01 -14.23
N ILE A 61 -6.61 12.16 -14.87
CA ILE A 61 -7.59 12.36 -15.92
C ILE A 61 -6.84 12.50 -17.23
N CYS A 62 -7.14 11.61 -18.17
CA CYS A 62 -6.78 11.75 -19.57
C CYS A 62 -7.96 12.44 -20.27
N GLN A 63 -7.73 13.66 -20.73
CA GLN A 63 -8.73 14.46 -21.41
C GLN A 63 -8.36 14.57 -22.89
N ILE A 64 -9.32 14.27 -23.76
CA ILE A 64 -9.20 14.45 -25.21
C ILE A 64 -10.03 15.67 -25.56
N GLY A 65 -9.38 16.74 -26.02
CA GLY A 65 -10.03 17.94 -26.52
C GLY A 65 -10.10 17.90 -28.03
N ASP A 66 -11.31 17.75 -28.58
CA ASP A 66 -11.63 18.06 -29.97
C ASP A 66 -12.69 19.18 -30.04
N ASN A 67 -13.80 19.00 -30.75
CA ASN A 67 -14.96 19.89 -30.66
C ASN A 67 -15.72 19.74 -29.32
N GLU A 68 -15.56 18.61 -28.64
CA GLU A 68 -16.07 18.34 -27.29
C GLU A 68 -14.94 17.77 -26.42
N SER A 69 -14.89 18.15 -25.15
CA SER A 69 -13.94 17.54 -24.22
C SER A 69 -14.47 16.23 -23.68
N ARG A 70 -13.69 15.15 -23.80
CA ARG A 70 -13.98 13.85 -23.20
C ARG A 70 -12.93 13.51 -22.15
N ASP A 71 -13.40 13.21 -20.93
CA ASP A 71 -12.54 12.87 -19.80
C ASP A 71 -12.60 11.36 -19.53
N GLN A 72 -11.44 10.73 -19.45
CA GLN A 72 -11.26 9.38 -18.93
C GLN A 72 -10.52 9.46 -17.59
N VAL A 73 -11.16 8.97 -16.53
CA VAL A 73 -10.56 8.93 -15.18
C VAL A 73 -9.83 7.60 -14.98
N HIS A 74 -8.61 7.70 -14.45
CA HIS A 74 -7.76 6.59 -14.02
C HIS A 74 -7.39 6.78 -12.56
N THR A 75 -7.87 5.90 -11.68
CA THR A 75 -7.54 5.94 -10.25
C THR A 75 -6.29 5.13 -9.97
N LEU A 76 -5.26 5.77 -9.43
CA LEU A 76 -4.04 5.12 -8.97
C LEU A 76 -4.15 4.80 -7.47
N GLU A 77 -4.19 3.51 -7.15
CA GLU A 77 -4.10 3.02 -5.77
C GLU A 77 -2.68 2.56 -5.45
N ILE A 78 -2.17 2.93 -4.27
CA ILE A 78 -0.82 2.55 -3.82
C ILE A 78 -0.93 1.52 -2.71
N LEU A 79 -0.51 0.31 -3.02
CA LEU A 79 -0.49 -0.81 -2.09
C LEU A 79 0.79 -0.80 -1.25
N VAL A 80 0.65 -1.04 0.06
CA VAL A 80 1.74 -1.03 1.04
C VAL A 80 1.73 -2.36 1.80
N PRO A 81 2.80 -3.17 1.74
CA PRO A 81 2.87 -4.43 2.46
C PRO A 81 2.69 -4.29 3.99
N PRO A 82 2.31 -5.37 4.69
CA PRO A 82 2.10 -5.31 6.13
C PRO A 82 3.40 -5.06 6.90
N THR A 83 3.27 -4.42 8.05
CA THR A 83 4.35 -4.20 9.03
C THR A 83 3.81 -4.45 10.42
N ILE A 84 4.51 -5.26 11.22
CA ILE A 84 4.06 -5.66 12.56
C ILE A 84 4.81 -4.87 13.64
N ARG A 85 4.07 -4.47 14.68
CA ARG A 85 4.58 -4.00 15.98
C ARG A 85 3.95 -4.82 17.09
N VAL A 86 4.76 -5.34 18.01
CA VAL A 86 4.30 -6.16 19.14
C VAL A 86 4.59 -5.49 20.48
N VAL A 87 3.84 -5.87 21.52
CA VAL A 87 4.06 -5.45 22.91
C VAL A 87 4.20 -6.71 23.78
N PRO A 88 5.28 -6.85 24.57
CA PRO A 88 6.44 -5.96 24.66
C PRO A 88 7.38 -6.05 23.44
N GLN A 89 8.13 -4.98 23.17
CA GLN A 89 9.01 -4.88 21.99
C GLN A 89 10.17 -5.88 21.99
N ASN A 90 10.61 -6.33 23.18
CA ASN A 90 11.64 -7.36 23.34
C ASN A 90 11.13 -8.77 22.99
N ARG A 91 9.83 -8.93 22.68
CA ARG A 91 9.20 -10.18 22.23
C ARG A 91 9.33 -11.33 23.24
N GLN A 92 9.50 -10.99 24.51
CA GLN A 92 9.63 -11.97 25.59
C GLN A 92 8.69 -11.57 26.72
N ILE A 93 7.90 -12.53 27.19
CA ILE A 93 7.01 -12.37 28.33
C ILE A 93 7.30 -13.47 29.34
N THR A 94 7.39 -13.07 30.60
CA THR A 94 7.47 -13.99 31.73
C THR A 94 6.24 -13.79 32.60
N ALA A 95 5.46 -14.85 32.76
CA ALA A 95 4.20 -14.84 33.48
C ALA A 95 4.28 -15.75 34.71
N ARG A 96 3.48 -15.46 35.73
CA ARG A 96 3.34 -16.37 36.89
C ARG A 96 2.20 -17.34 36.64
N LYS A 97 2.34 -18.59 37.06
CA LYS A 97 1.22 -19.55 37.04
C LYS A 97 -0.05 -18.94 37.65
N GLY A 98 -1.18 -19.09 36.96
CA GLY A 98 -2.48 -18.59 37.34
C GLY A 98 -2.77 -17.13 36.96
N SER A 99 -1.77 -16.39 36.46
CA SER A 99 -1.95 -15.02 35.95
C SER A 99 -2.63 -14.99 34.57
N THR A 100 -3.04 -13.79 34.14
CA THR A 100 -3.51 -13.53 32.78
C THR A 100 -2.42 -12.81 32.00
N VAL A 101 -2.15 -13.28 30.78
CA VAL A 101 -1.18 -12.67 29.85
C VAL A 101 -1.93 -12.13 28.65
N THR A 102 -1.56 -10.93 28.21
CA THR A 102 -2.09 -10.29 27.01
C THR A 102 -0.94 -10.10 26.03
N LEU A 103 -1.03 -10.76 24.87
CA LEU A 103 -0.14 -10.50 23.73
C LEU A 103 -0.82 -9.50 22.81
N GLU A 104 -0.12 -8.44 22.44
CA GLU A 104 -0.64 -7.43 21.52
C GLU A 104 0.22 -7.39 20.26
N CYS A 105 -0.45 -7.47 19.11
CA CYS A 105 0.13 -7.33 17.80
C CYS A 105 -0.67 -6.30 17.02
N LYS A 106 0.02 -5.28 16.50
CA LYS A 106 -0.53 -4.25 15.64
C LYS A 106 0.10 -4.35 14.28
N ALA A 107 -0.71 -4.36 13.24
CA ALA A 107 -0.26 -4.37 11.87
C ALA A 107 -0.65 -3.07 11.15
N SER A 108 0.23 -2.55 10.31
CA SER A 108 -0.05 -1.45 9.40
C SER A 108 0.30 -1.83 7.95
N GLY A 109 -0.50 -1.36 7.00
CA GLY A 109 -0.36 -1.63 5.57
C GLY A 109 -1.56 -1.04 4.81
N ASN A 110 -1.50 -1.10 3.48
CA ASN A 110 -2.63 -0.78 2.61
C ASN A 110 -2.79 -1.90 1.55
N PRO A 111 -3.87 -2.69 1.55
CA PRO A 111 -5.02 -2.61 2.46
C PRO A 111 -4.65 -2.87 3.93
N VAL A 112 -5.56 -2.54 4.85
CA VAL A 112 -5.36 -2.79 6.29
C VAL A 112 -5.14 -4.29 6.52
N PRO A 113 -4.01 -4.73 7.11
CA PRO A 113 -3.73 -6.14 7.27
C PRO A 113 -4.65 -6.84 8.28
N ALA A 114 -5.07 -8.06 7.95
CA ALA A 114 -5.65 -8.99 8.90
C ALA A 114 -4.55 -9.60 9.78
N ILE A 115 -4.87 -9.88 11.05
CA ILE A 115 -3.94 -10.43 12.03
C ILE A 115 -4.37 -11.85 12.40
N TYR A 116 -3.42 -12.76 12.49
CA TYR A 116 -3.62 -14.15 12.88
C TYR A 116 -2.61 -14.56 13.94
N TRP A 117 -3.08 -15.25 14.97
CA TRP A 117 -2.26 -15.80 16.04
C TRP A 117 -2.15 -17.31 15.91
N HIS A 118 -0.93 -17.81 16.05
CA HIS A 118 -0.64 -19.23 16.10
C HIS A 118 0.26 -19.56 17.27
N LYS A 119 0.08 -20.75 17.89
CA LYS A 119 1.12 -21.32 18.74
C LYS A 119 2.00 -22.23 17.89
N LYS A 120 3.32 -22.02 17.92
CA LYS A 120 4.27 -22.94 17.32
C LYS A 120 4.46 -24.14 18.26
N ASP A 121 4.21 -25.32 17.75
CA ASP A 121 4.53 -26.58 18.40
C ASP A 121 5.56 -27.31 17.53
N ALA A 122 6.68 -27.71 18.15
CA ALA A 122 7.76 -28.42 17.48
C ALA A 122 7.32 -29.81 16.98
N PHE A 123 6.28 -30.41 17.56
CA PHE A 123 5.84 -31.78 17.28
C PHE A 123 4.53 -31.83 16.49
N SER A 124 3.61 -30.90 16.73
CA SER A 124 2.29 -30.90 16.09
C SER A 124 2.10 -29.82 15.01
N GLY A 125 3.11 -28.98 14.78
CA GLY A 125 3.03 -27.88 13.82
C GLY A 125 2.44 -26.59 14.43
N SER A 126 1.84 -25.73 13.61
CA SER A 126 1.24 -24.48 14.09
C SER A 126 -0.26 -24.65 14.37
N SER A 127 -0.71 -24.33 15.58
CA SER A 127 -2.14 -24.30 15.93
C SER A 127 -2.69 -22.88 15.83
N HIS A 128 -3.78 -22.67 15.09
CA HIS A 128 -4.48 -21.37 15.03
C HIS A 128 -5.17 -21.07 16.36
N LEU A 129 -5.07 -19.82 16.82
CA LEU A 129 -5.59 -19.38 18.12
C LEU A 129 -6.64 -18.26 18.00
N SER A 130 -6.37 -17.23 17.19
CA SER A 130 -7.21 -16.02 17.14
C SER A 130 -6.93 -15.16 15.91
N GLU A 131 -7.92 -14.40 15.47
CA GLU A 131 -7.82 -13.40 14.39
C GLU A 131 -7.88 -11.95 14.93
N SER A 132 -7.68 -11.79 16.24
CA SER A 132 -7.72 -10.50 16.94
C SER A 132 -6.32 -9.88 17.04
N PRO A 133 -6.18 -8.53 17.03
CA PRO A 133 -4.93 -7.86 17.39
C PRO A 133 -4.38 -8.26 18.77
N THR A 134 -5.26 -8.73 19.65
CA THR A 134 -4.93 -9.11 21.02
C THR A 134 -5.25 -10.58 21.26
N LEU A 135 -4.27 -11.33 21.79
CA LEU A 135 -4.45 -12.69 22.29
C LEU A 135 -4.42 -12.70 23.82
N LEU A 136 -5.49 -13.21 24.43
CA LEU A 136 -5.60 -13.34 25.88
C LEU A 136 -5.35 -14.79 26.31
N LEU A 137 -4.39 -14.98 27.21
CA LEU A 137 -4.12 -16.27 27.85
C LEU A 137 -4.49 -16.14 29.33
N GLU A 138 -5.59 -16.77 29.73
CA GLU A 138 -6.09 -16.68 31.10
C GLU A 138 -5.60 -17.86 31.95
N ARG A 139 -5.40 -17.61 33.25
CA ARG A 139 -5.00 -18.63 34.24
C ARG A 139 -3.83 -19.50 33.76
N VAL A 140 -2.78 -18.85 33.24
CA VAL A 140 -1.69 -19.52 32.52
C VAL A 140 -0.99 -20.59 33.37
N ASP A 141 -0.53 -21.65 32.72
CA ASP A 141 0.24 -22.73 33.33
C ASP A 141 1.42 -23.12 32.43
N ARG A 142 2.18 -24.15 32.82
CA ARG A 142 3.34 -24.61 32.05
C ARG A 142 3.03 -25.02 30.61
N HIS A 143 1.79 -25.39 30.28
CA HIS A 143 1.41 -25.79 28.93
C HIS A 143 1.17 -24.58 28.03
N HIS A 144 1.00 -23.39 28.60
CA HIS A 144 0.94 -22.12 27.86
C HIS A 144 2.33 -21.60 27.49
N ALA A 145 3.41 -22.16 28.06
CA ALA A 145 4.76 -21.77 27.65
C ALA A 145 5.04 -22.13 26.18
N GLY A 146 5.91 -21.35 25.54
CA GLY A 146 6.39 -21.56 24.18
C GLY A 146 6.27 -20.33 23.28
N VAL A 147 6.45 -20.56 21.97
CA VAL A 147 6.49 -19.51 20.96
C VAL A 147 5.11 -19.27 20.36
N TYR A 148 4.66 -18.03 20.45
CA TYR A 148 3.44 -17.52 19.81
C TYR A 148 3.83 -16.68 18.61
N GLN A 149 3.24 -16.96 17.46
CA GLN A 149 3.46 -16.22 16.23
C GLN A 149 2.25 -15.34 15.93
N CYS A 150 2.50 -14.03 15.79
CA CYS A 150 1.57 -13.12 15.15
C CYS A 150 1.93 -13.00 13.67
N THR A 151 0.94 -13.20 12.80
CA THR A 151 1.05 -13.05 11.35
C THR A 151 0.16 -11.91 10.90
N ALA A 152 0.62 -11.10 9.95
CA ALA A 152 -0.15 -10.02 9.34
C ALA A 152 -0.12 -10.15 7.82
N ASP A 153 -1.31 -10.12 7.21
CA ASP A 153 -1.49 -10.28 5.76
C ASP A 153 -2.47 -9.24 5.20
N ASN A 154 -2.12 -8.68 4.05
CA ASN A 154 -3.01 -7.80 3.28
C ASN A 154 -3.04 -8.10 1.77
N GLY A 155 -2.52 -9.25 1.34
CA GLY A 155 -2.56 -9.70 -0.05
C GLY A 155 -1.63 -8.97 -1.03
N VAL A 156 -0.84 -7.98 -0.58
CA VAL A 156 0.08 -7.23 -1.46
C VAL A 156 1.37 -8.01 -1.72
N ARG A 157 1.84 -8.77 -0.73
CA ARG A 157 3.02 -9.65 -0.76
C ARG A 157 2.77 -10.83 0.19
N GLU A 158 3.80 -11.65 0.39
CA GLU A 158 3.80 -12.65 1.46
C GLU A 158 3.51 -12.02 2.82
N ALA A 159 2.71 -12.73 3.62
CA ALA A 159 2.40 -12.34 4.98
C ALA A 159 3.69 -12.22 5.81
N VAL A 160 3.74 -11.21 6.67
CA VAL A 160 4.86 -11.01 7.60
C VAL A 160 4.49 -11.58 8.96
N HIS A 161 5.47 -12.02 9.72
CA HIS A 161 5.22 -12.59 11.05
C HIS A 161 6.27 -12.17 12.08
N VAL A 162 5.87 -12.21 13.34
CA VAL A 162 6.74 -12.00 14.50
C VAL A 162 6.46 -13.07 15.54
N ASP A 163 7.53 -13.66 16.05
CA ASP A 163 7.49 -14.64 17.13
C ASP A 163 7.66 -13.94 18.48
N ILE A 164 6.90 -14.38 19.49
CA ILE A 164 6.90 -13.93 20.87
C ILE A 164 7.08 -15.14 21.78
N GLU A 165 8.10 -15.12 22.63
CA GLU A 165 8.37 -16.18 23.60
C GLU A 165 7.59 -15.92 24.89
N VAL A 166 6.81 -16.90 25.33
CA VAL A 166 6.10 -16.87 26.61
C VAL A 166 6.69 -17.92 27.55
N THR A 167 7.19 -17.44 28.68
CA THR A 167 7.71 -18.27 29.77
C THR A 167 6.76 -18.20 30.97
N VAL A 168 6.54 -19.33 31.65
CA VAL A 168 5.69 -19.41 32.84
C VAL A 168 6.49 -19.90 34.03
N LEU A 169 6.51 -19.10 35.10
CA LEU A 169 7.14 -19.39 36.40
C LEU A 169 6.16 -20.08 37.35
#